data_AF-A0A6N9NJD7-F1
#
_entry.id   AF-A0A6N9NJD7-F1
#
_cell.length_a   1.000
_cell.length_b   1.000
_cell.length_c   1.000
_cell.angle_alpha   90.00
_cell.angle_beta   90.00
_cell.angle_gamma   90.00
#
_symmetry.space_group_name_H-M   'P 1'
#
loop_
_entity.id
_entity.type
_entity.pdbx_description
1 polymer ?
#
loop_
_entity_poly.entity_id
_entity_poly.type
_entity_poly.pdbx_seq_one_letter_code
_entity_poly.pdbx_strand_id
1 'polypeptide(L)'
;MKTLKSGAVIAIPLLSNLGYAFAKYIDVQKLDSKVSYPDILKVYSIRSSSEVVDFDLLTSLLISPILVAGLRPSLKQGFWKIVGKKELNNEDSIIPNFFRGNSTDSDIPNGTWFKINSCKTNNREKVSYEEIKHLQHYTGHGTGNIEILLTMYFMLKESIRVEEFFDLADFNNNRLYKQVLDANLLT
;
A
#
# COMPACT_ATOMS: atom_id res chain seq x y z
N MET A 1 2.96 9.33 -23.87
CA MET A 1 3.00 8.68 -22.54
C MET A 1 1.94 7.58 -22.53
N LYS A 2 2.29 6.30 -22.25
CA LYS A 2 1.28 5.23 -22.15
C LYS A 2 0.26 5.64 -21.08
N THR A 3 -1.02 5.68 -21.44
CA THR A 3 -2.08 6.01 -20.48
C THR A 3 -2.10 4.95 -19.39
N LEU A 4 -1.93 5.36 -18.13
CA LEU A 4 -2.09 4.46 -16.99
C LEU A 4 -3.54 3.93 -17.00
N LYS A 5 -3.70 2.60 -16.97
CA LYS A 5 -4.99 1.90 -17.02
C LYS A 5 -5.02 0.82 -15.95
N SER A 6 -6.19 0.56 -15.36
CA SER A 6 -6.39 -0.55 -14.43
C SER A 6 -5.85 -1.86 -15.00
N GLY A 7 -5.21 -2.65 -14.15
CA GLY A 7 -4.50 -3.88 -14.52
C GLY A 7 -3.03 -3.65 -14.89
N ALA A 8 -2.56 -2.40 -15.02
CA ALA A 8 -1.14 -2.13 -15.18
C ALA A 8 -0.36 -2.69 -13.97
N VAL A 9 0.71 -3.43 -14.25
CA VAL A 9 1.64 -3.90 -13.22
C VAL A 9 2.83 -2.96 -13.18
N ILE A 10 3.10 -2.45 -11.99
CA ILE A 10 4.11 -1.45 -11.69
C ILE A 10 5.20 -2.09 -10.87
N ALA A 11 6.45 -1.93 -11.31
CA ALA A 11 7.62 -2.20 -10.49
C ALA A 11 7.91 -0.97 -9.62
N ILE A 12 7.99 -1.21 -8.31
CA ILE A 12 8.25 -0.22 -7.28
C ILE A 12 9.63 -0.55 -6.70
N PRO A 13 10.62 0.37 -6.79
CA PRO A 13 11.94 0.11 -6.23
C PRO A 13 11.85 -0.04 -4.71
N LEU A 14 12.57 -1.01 -4.19
CA LEU A 14 12.80 -1.17 -2.75
C LEU A 14 14.12 -0.49 -2.40
N LEU A 15 14.16 0.10 -1.21
CA LEU A 15 15.35 0.78 -0.71
C LEU A 15 16.45 -0.24 -0.34
N SER A 16 17.65 0.28 -0.09
CA SER A 16 18.80 -0.54 0.33
C SER A 16 19.15 -1.68 -0.64
N ASN A 17 18.92 -1.47 -1.95
CA ASN A 17 19.18 -2.44 -3.02
C ASN A 17 18.43 -3.77 -2.87
N LEU A 18 17.26 -3.79 -2.21
CA LEU A 18 16.43 -4.99 -2.07
C LEU A 18 15.65 -5.36 -3.35
N GLY A 19 15.87 -4.63 -4.45
CA GLY A 19 15.27 -4.90 -5.75
C GLY A 19 13.94 -4.18 -5.93
N TYR A 20 12.92 -4.90 -6.36
CA TYR A 20 11.63 -4.35 -6.78
C TYR A 20 10.48 -5.17 -6.22
N ALA A 21 9.48 -4.48 -5.69
CA ALA A 21 8.15 -5.02 -5.44
C ALA A 21 7.25 -4.78 -6.66
N PHE A 22 6.17 -5.56 -6.77
CA PHE A 22 5.25 -5.46 -7.88
C PHE A 22 3.83 -5.18 -7.39
N ALA A 23 3.17 -4.22 -8.03
CA ALA A 23 1.80 -3.84 -7.69
C ALA A 23 0.92 -3.76 -8.93
N LYS A 24 -0.31 -4.26 -8.82
CA LYS A 24 -1.37 -4.02 -9.80
C LYS A 24 -2.08 -2.71 -9.46
N TYR A 25 -2.14 -1.80 -10.43
CA TYR A 25 -2.89 -0.56 -10.34
C TYR A 25 -4.36 -0.76 -10.67
N ILE A 26 -5.25 -0.12 -9.90
CA ILE A 26 -6.69 -0.06 -10.17
C ILE A 26 -7.15 1.38 -10.02
N ASP A 27 -7.81 1.89 -11.05
CA ASP A 27 -8.62 3.11 -11.03
C ASP A 27 -10.01 2.79 -10.45
N VAL A 28 -10.21 3.08 -9.16
CA VAL A 28 -11.47 2.75 -8.46
C VAL A 28 -12.64 3.65 -8.86
N GLN A 29 -12.41 4.81 -9.48
CA GLN A 29 -13.50 5.65 -9.98
C GLN A 29 -14.26 4.98 -11.13
N LYS A 30 -13.64 4.02 -11.83
CA LYS A 30 -14.30 3.19 -12.85
C LYS A 30 -15.22 2.14 -12.25
N LEU A 31 -15.02 1.77 -10.99
CA LEU A 31 -15.86 0.83 -10.26
C LEU A 31 -17.00 1.58 -9.55
N ASP A 32 -16.67 2.71 -8.93
CA ASP A 32 -17.65 3.59 -8.31
C ASP A 32 -17.19 5.05 -8.40
N SER A 33 -17.93 5.86 -9.16
CA SER A 33 -17.60 7.27 -9.41
C SER A 33 -17.69 8.17 -8.17
N LYS A 34 -18.23 7.68 -7.06
CA LYS A 34 -18.39 8.44 -5.80
C LYS A 34 -17.18 8.32 -4.87
N VAL A 35 -16.15 7.54 -5.22
CA VAL A 35 -14.94 7.42 -4.39
C VAL A 35 -14.09 8.69 -4.45
N SER A 36 -13.55 9.09 -3.30
CA SER A 36 -12.76 10.31 -3.17
C SER A 36 -11.32 10.17 -3.67
N TYR A 37 -10.76 8.94 -3.62
CA TYR A 37 -9.39 8.64 -4.07
C TYR A 37 -9.45 7.65 -5.23
N PRO A 38 -8.95 8.01 -6.43
CA PRO A 38 -9.09 7.17 -7.63
C PRO A 38 -8.06 6.04 -7.71
N ASP A 39 -6.86 6.23 -7.15
CA ASP A 39 -5.72 5.40 -7.46
C ASP A 39 -5.39 4.45 -6.30
N ILE A 40 -5.54 3.15 -6.52
CA ILE A 40 -5.12 2.12 -5.57
C ILE A 40 -4.05 1.19 -6.15
N LEU A 41 -3.20 0.67 -5.27
CA LEU A 41 -2.19 -0.33 -5.57
C LEU A 41 -2.46 -1.60 -4.76
N LYS A 42 -2.63 -2.72 -5.46
CA LYS A 42 -2.61 -4.06 -4.88
C LYS A 42 -1.19 -4.61 -4.99
N VAL A 43 -0.46 -4.64 -3.89
CA VAL A 43 0.96 -5.05 -3.86
C VAL A 43 1.05 -6.55 -3.64
N TYR A 44 1.79 -7.25 -4.50
CA TYR A 44 1.96 -8.70 -4.43
C TYR A 44 3.05 -9.10 -3.43
N SER A 45 2.91 -10.28 -2.82
CA SER A 45 3.82 -10.82 -1.79
C SER A 45 5.13 -11.40 -2.37
N ILE A 46 5.67 -10.77 -3.40
CA ILE A 46 6.88 -11.16 -4.12
C ILE A 46 7.72 -9.93 -4.46
N ARG A 47 9.05 -10.08 -4.37
CA ARG A 47 10.03 -9.13 -4.89
C ARG A 47 11.02 -9.83 -5.81
N SER A 48 11.69 -9.06 -6.65
CA SER A 48 12.72 -9.51 -7.59
C SER A 48 13.92 -8.57 -7.52
N SER A 49 15.13 -9.06 -7.82
CA SER A 49 16.30 -8.21 -7.97
C SER A 49 16.27 -7.35 -9.24
N SER A 50 15.35 -7.62 -10.17
CA SER A 50 15.17 -6.88 -11.41
C SER A 50 13.72 -6.44 -11.61
N GLU A 51 13.50 -5.54 -12.57
CA GLU A 51 12.16 -5.07 -12.97
C GLU A 51 11.37 -6.13 -13.76
N VAL A 52 12.01 -7.25 -14.10
CA VAL A 52 11.35 -8.36 -14.81
C VAL A 52 10.66 -9.26 -13.79
N VAL A 53 9.39 -9.55 -14.04
CA VAL A 53 8.56 -10.40 -13.20
C VAL A 53 7.78 -11.40 -14.03
N ASP A 54 7.72 -12.63 -13.53
CA ASP A 54 6.79 -13.63 -14.01
C ASP A 54 5.40 -13.32 -13.45
N PHE A 55 4.44 -13.05 -14.34
CA PHE A 55 3.08 -12.66 -13.97
C PHE A 55 2.31 -13.80 -13.30
N ASP A 56 2.74 -15.05 -13.48
CA ASP A 56 2.12 -16.22 -12.85
C ASP A 56 2.43 -16.28 -11.35
N LEU A 57 3.51 -15.64 -10.90
CA LEU A 57 3.86 -15.54 -9.48
C LEU A 57 3.06 -14.45 -8.73
N LEU A 58 2.34 -13.59 -9.45
CA LEU A 58 1.56 -12.49 -8.88
C LEU A 58 0.18 -12.98 -8.39
N THR A 59 0.17 -13.78 -7.32
CA THR A 59 -1.03 -14.48 -6.82
C THR A 59 -1.56 -13.94 -5.51
N SER A 60 -0.71 -13.77 -4.50
CA SER A 60 -1.09 -13.29 -3.17
C SER A 60 -0.68 -11.84 -2.94
N LEU A 61 -1.47 -11.11 -2.16
CA LEU A 61 -1.15 -9.75 -1.76
C LEU A 61 -0.21 -9.76 -0.55
N LEU A 62 0.73 -8.82 -0.53
CA LEU A 62 1.60 -8.57 0.62
C LEU A 62 0.82 -7.90 1.75
N ILE A 63 -0.05 -6.97 1.38
CA ILE A 63 -0.78 -6.08 2.28
C ILE A 63 -2.15 -5.70 1.72
N SER A 64 -3.00 -5.19 2.60
CA SER A 64 -4.21 -4.45 2.24
C SER A 64 -3.88 -3.37 1.18
N PRO A 65 -4.75 -3.13 0.17
CA PRO A 65 -4.44 -2.21 -0.92
C PRO A 65 -4.17 -0.78 -0.44
N ILE A 66 -3.24 -0.09 -1.09
CA ILE A 66 -2.78 1.24 -0.70
C ILE A 66 -3.41 2.31 -1.60
N LEU A 67 -3.92 3.40 -1.01
CA LEU A 67 -4.23 4.63 -1.74
C LEU A 67 -2.93 5.36 -2.07
N VAL A 68 -2.66 5.65 -3.35
CA VAL A 68 -1.40 6.28 -3.77
C VAL A 68 -1.60 7.74 -4.18
N ALA A 69 -0.75 8.61 -3.65
CA ALA A 69 -0.60 9.99 -4.11
C ALA A 69 0.69 10.13 -4.93
N GLY A 70 0.65 10.88 -6.04
CA GLY A 70 1.84 11.16 -6.85
C GLY A 70 2.25 10.04 -7.82
N LEU A 71 1.41 9.03 -8.04
CA LEU A 71 1.71 7.92 -8.96
C LEU A 71 2.08 8.39 -10.37
N ARG A 72 1.29 9.31 -10.95
CA ARG A 72 1.52 9.82 -12.32
C ARG A 72 2.86 10.56 -12.44
N PRO A 73 3.21 11.51 -11.56
CA PRO A 73 4.55 12.08 -11.49
C PRO A 73 5.67 11.04 -11.41
N SER A 74 5.59 10.07 -10.49
CA SER A 74 6.63 9.04 -10.33
C SER A 74 6.82 8.18 -11.58
N LEU A 75 5.73 7.82 -12.26
CA LEU A 75 5.79 7.12 -13.54
C LEU A 75 6.39 7.99 -14.67
N LYS A 76 6.02 9.28 -14.72
CA LYS A 76 6.51 10.22 -15.74
C LYS A 76 8.01 10.47 -15.60
N GLN A 77 8.51 10.55 -14.36
CA GLN A 77 9.92 10.77 -14.04
C GLN A 77 10.75 9.48 -14.09
N GLY A 78 10.11 8.32 -14.27
CA GLY A 78 10.79 7.04 -14.41
C GLY A 78 11.29 6.44 -13.09
N PHE A 79 10.93 7.01 -11.94
CA PHE A 79 11.21 6.42 -10.64
C PHE A 79 10.51 5.07 -10.48
N TRP A 80 9.26 4.99 -10.95
CA TRP A 80 8.49 3.75 -11.03
C TRP A 80 8.25 3.41 -12.50
N LYS A 81 8.06 2.12 -12.80
CA LYS A 81 7.88 1.67 -14.19
C LYS A 81 6.70 0.73 -14.34
N ILE A 82 5.94 0.91 -15.41
CA ILE A 82 4.94 -0.07 -15.84
C ILE A 82 5.68 -1.19 -16.57
N VAL A 83 5.69 -2.38 -15.98
CA VAL A 83 6.41 -3.56 -16.50
C VAL A 83 5.50 -4.53 -17.26
N GLY A 84 4.18 -4.33 -17.17
CA GLY A 84 3.23 -4.99 -18.05
C GLY A 84 1.79 -4.78 -17.60
N LYS A 85 0.93 -5.75 -17.92
CA LYS A 85 -0.49 -5.71 -17.60
C LYS A 85 -0.96 -7.10 -17.20
N LYS A 86 -1.71 -7.17 -16.11
CA LYS A 86 -2.45 -8.35 -15.68
C LYS A 86 -3.94 -8.03 -15.74
N GLU A 87 -4.73 -8.90 -16.35
CA GLU A 87 -6.18 -8.68 -16.44
C GLU A 87 -6.80 -8.57 -15.04
N LEU A 88 -7.90 -7.82 -14.97
CA LEU A 88 -8.67 -7.68 -13.75
C LEU A 88 -9.42 -8.97 -13.47
N ASN A 89 -9.44 -9.38 -12.21
CA ASN A 89 -10.24 -10.51 -11.74
C ASN A 89 -11.43 -10.02 -10.88
N ASN A 90 -12.25 -10.94 -10.40
CA ASN A 90 -13.41 -10.59 -9.58
C ASN A 90 -13.04 -9.85 -8.28
N GLU A 91 -11.90 -10.18 -7.68
CA GLU A 91 -11.41 -9.50 -6.47
C GLU A 91 -10.97 -8.05 -6.76
N ASP A 92 -10.57 -7.74 -7.99
CA ASP A 92 -10.23 -6.39 -8.43
C ASP A 92 -11.44 -5.46 -8.54
N SER A 93 -12.65 -6.02 -8.58
CA SER A 93 -13.90 -5.26 -8.54
C SER A 93 -14.33 -4.90 -7.11
N ILE A 94 -13.66 -5.44 -6.08
CA ILE A 94 -13.97 -5.16 -4.69
C ILE A 94 -13.16 -3.93 -4.24
N ILE A 95 -13.86 -2.85 -3.91
CA ILE A 95 -13.24 -1.66 -3.33
C ILE A 95 -12.95 -1.92 -1.84
N PRO A 96 -11.68 -1.84 -1.41
CA PRO A 96 -11.29 -2.19 -0.05
C PRO A 96 -11.81 -1.20 1.00
N ASN A 97 -11.84 -1.68 2.24
CA ASN A 97 -12.05 -0.84 3.41
C ASN A 97 -10.73 -0.24 3.86
N PHE A 98 -10.80 0.94 4.46
CA PHE A 98 -9.67 1.65 5.03
C PHE A 98 -10.01 2.07 6.45
N PHE A 99 -9.02 2.56 7.19
CA PHE A 99 -9.27 3.15 8.48
C PHE A 99 -8.90 4.63 8.52
N ARG A 100 -9.53 5.38 9.42
CA ARG A 100 -9.17 6.77 9.71
C ARG A 100 -9.31 7.01 11.19
N GLY A 101 -8.32 7.67 11.78
CA GLY A 101 -8.37 8.09 13.18
C GLY A 101 -7.74 9.45 13.39
N ASN A 102 -8.13 10.08 14.49
CA ASN A 102 -7.47 11.28 15.00
C ASN A 102 -6.72 10.88 16.27
N SER A 103 -5.53 10.30 16.12
CA SER A 103 -4.62 10.12 17.24
C SER A 103 -3.20 10.33 16.76
N THR A 104 -2.35 10.85 17.64
CA THR A 104 -0.92 10.61 17.54
C THR A 104 -0.66 9.12 17.85
N ASP A 105 0.48 8.58 17.42
CA ASP A 105 0.81 7.16 17.70
C ASP A 105 0.83 6.83 19.20
N SER A 106 1.03 7.82 20.08
CA SER A 106 0.99 7.67 21.54
C SER A 106 -0.43 7.61 22.13
N ASP A 107 -1.44 8.05 21.39
CA ASP A 107 -2.83 8.17 21.86
C ASP A 107 -3.76 7.11 21.27
N ILE A 108 -3.20 6.07 20.64
CA ILE A 108 -3.99 5.03 19.96
C ILE A 108 -5.13 4.48 20.84
N PRO A 109 -4.93 4.13 22.13
CA PRO A 109 -6.00 3.61 22.98
C PRO A 109 -7.15 4.60 23.22
N ASN A 110 -6.86 5.90 23.17
CA ASN A 110 -7.83 6.97 23.42
C ASN A 110 -8.36 7.61 22.12
N GLY A 111 -7.85 7.15 20.97
CA GLY A 111 -8.22 7.64 19.65
C GLY A 111 -9.68 7.33 19.31
N THR A 112 -10.31 8.24 18.56
CA THR A 112 -11.55 7.90 17.87
C THR A 112 -11.23 7.35 16.49
N TRP A 113 -11.62 6.11 16.28
CA TRP A 113 -11.31 5.33 15.09
C TRP A 113 -12.55 5.07 14.24
N PHE A 114 -12.36 5.11 12.93
CA PHE A 114 -13.40 4.84 11.96
C PHE A 114 -12.92 3.84 10.92
N LYS A 115 -13.76 2.85 10.64
CA LYS A 115 -13.67 2.06 9.41
C LYS A 115 -14.37 2.82 8.29
N ILE A 116 -13.67 3.06 7.19
CA ILE A 116 -14.18 3.69 5.97
C ILE A 116 -14.50 2.58 4.97
N ASN A 117 -15.79 2.36 4.74
CA ASN A 117 -16.26 1.25 3.93
C ASN A 117 -16.18 1.58 2.44
N SER A 118 -15.56 0.67 1.67
CA SER A 118 -15.44 0.78 0.21
C SER A 118 -14.93 2.14 -0.27
N CYS A 119 -13.89 2.67 0.39
CA CYS A 119 -13.25 3.94 0.03
C CYS A 119 -14.19 5.19 0.01
N LYS A 120 -15.33 5.14 0.70
CA LYS A 120 -16.32 6.23 0.75
C LYS A 120 -16.31 6.96 2.09
N THR A 121 -15.81 8.19 2.13
CA THR A 121 -15.71 8.99 3.37
C THR A 121 -17.03 9.11 4.15
N ASN A 122 -18.16 9.19 3.44
CA ASN A 122 -19.49 9.30 4.06
C ASN A 122 -20.06 7.97 4.56
N ASN A 123 -19.43 6.85 4.20
CA ASN A 123 -19.78 5.52 4.68
C ASN A 123 -18.72 5.07 5.69
N ARG A 124 -18.88 5.55 6.92
CA ARG A 124 -17.94 5.26 8.01
C ARG A 124 -18.65 4.74 9.24
N GLU A 125 -17.97 3.85 9.94
CA GLU A 125 -18.42 3.21 11.17
C GLU A 125 -17.39 3.47 12.26
N LYS A 126 -17.84 3.89 13.46
CA LYS A 126 -16.95 4.05 14.60
C LYS A 126 -16.67 2.66 15.19
N VAL A 127 -15.39 2.33 15.35
CA VAL A 127 -14.91 0.99 15.76
C VAL A 127 -13.72 1.12 16.70
N SER A 128 -13.26 0.02 17.29
CA SER A 128 -12.01 0.00 18.06
C SER A 128 -10.79 -0.10 17.15
N TYR A 129 -9.60 0.30 17.63
CA TYR A 129 -8.36 0.20 16.84
C TYR A 129 -8.01 -1.24 16.48
N GLU A 130 -8.22 -2.19 17.39
CA GLU A 130 -7.92 -3.61 17.17
C GLU A 130 -8.66 -4.18 15.95
N GLU A 131 -9.88 -3.70 15.68
CA GLU A 131 -10.69 -4.14 14.53
C GLU A 131 -10.23 -3.59 13.19
N ILE A 132 -9.36 -2.57 13.17
CA ILE A 132 -8.96 -1.85 11.95
C ILE A 132 -7.45 -1.72 11.74
N LYS A 133 -6.62 -2.09 12.72
CA LYS A 133 -5.15 -1.93 12.65
C LYS A 133 -4.49 -2.63 11.46
N HIS A 134 -5.17 -3.62 10.88
CA HIS A 134 -4.76 -4.36 9.69
C HIS A 134 -5.16 -3.70 8.35
N LEU A 135 -6.08 -2.74 8.38
CA LEU A 135 -6.48 -1.99 7.19
C LEU A 135 -5.40 -0.94 6.86
N GLN A 136 -5.39 -0.43 5.64
CA GLN A 136 -4.57 0.75 5.32
C GLN A 136 -5.25 2.03 5.77
N HIS A 137 -4.47 3.07 6.08
CA HIS A 137 -5.02 4.37 6.43
C HIS A 137 -5.71 5.00 5.20
N TYR A 138 -6.82 5.69 5.42
CA TYR A 138 -7.59 6.39 4.40
C TYR A 138 -6.93 7.73 4.03
N THR A 139 -5.72 7.66 3.49
CA THR A 139 -4.95 8.79 2.97
C THR A 139 -4.11 8.36 1.79
N GLY A 140 -3.89 9.26 0.82
CA GLY A 140 -2.96 9.00 -0.27
C GLY A 140 -1.53 8.96 0.26
N HIS A 141 -0.89 7.79 0.21
CA HIS A 141 0.52 7.66 0.55
C HIS A 141 1.37 8.19 -0.60
N GLY A 142 2.30 9.11 -0.29
CA GLY A 142 3.33 9.51 -1.24
C GLY A 142 4.22 8.32 -1.62
N THR A 143 4.69 8.30 -2.86
CA THR A 143 5.45 7.16 -3.41
C THR A 143 6.69 6.80 -2.60
N GLY A 144 7.45 7.77 -2.09
CA GLY A 144 8.58 7.49 -1.19
C GLY A 144 8.19 6.79 0.12
N ASN A 145 7.03 7.15 0.71
CA ASN A 145 6.52 6.43 1.89
C ASN A 145 6.08 5.01 1.55
N ILE A 146 5.58 4.77 0.32
CA ILE A 146 5.26 3.42 -0.15
C ILE A 146 6.55 2.60 -0.30
N GLU A 147 7.61 3.17 -0.89
CA GLU A 147 8.91 2.50 -1.02
C GLU A 147 9.46 2.09 0.35
N ILE A 148 9.46 2.99 1.34
CA ILE A 148 9.88 2.71 2.72
C ILE A 148 9.02 1.58 3.32
N LEU A 149 7.70 1.73 3.27
CA LEU A 149 6.74 0.77 3.83
C LEU A 149 6.97 -0.64 3.26
N LEU A 150 7.03 -0.77 1.93
CA LEU A 150 7.22 -2.05 1.26
C LEU A 150 8.60 -2.66 1.55
N THR A 151 9.63 -1.83 1.65
CA THR A 151 10.98 -2.27 2.05
C THR A 151 10.94 -2.91 3.43
N MET A 152 10.30 -2.25 4.40
CA MET A 152 10.13 -2.77 5.77
C MET A 152 9.33 -4.08 5.79
N TYR A 153 8.25 -4.21 5.00
CA TYR A 153 7.50 -5.47 4.89
C TYR A 153 8.38 -6.63 4.43
N PHE A 154 9.16 -6.45 3.36
CA PHE A 154 10.03 -7.52 2.86
C PHE A 154 11.19 -7.82 3.81
N MET A 155 11.76 -6.82 4.47
CA MET A 155 12.77 -7.03 5.50
C MET A 155 12.24 -7.91 6.64
N LEU A 156 11.07 -7.58 7.20
CA LEU A 156 10.48 -8.38 8.28
C LEU A 156 10.11 -9.79 7.83
N LYS A 157 9.54 -9.94 6.62
CA LYS A 157 9.24 -11.25 6.04
C LYS A 157 10.48 -12.13 5.89
N GLU A 158 11.65 -11.51 5.71
CA GLU A 158 12.95 -12.17 5.55
C GLU A 158 13.78 -12.19 6.83
N SER A 159 13.18 -11.84 7.98
CA SER A 159 13.87 -11.76 9.28
C SER A 159 15.08 -10.81 9.31
N ILE A 160 15.07 -9.78 8.46
CA ILE A 160 16.05 -8.70 8.42
C ILE A 160 15.63 -7.62 9.42
N ARG A 161 16.60 -7.13 10.20
CA ARG A 161 16.39 -6.08 11.21
C ARG A 161 16.22 -4.71 10.54
N VAL A 162 15.03 -4.13 10.66
CA VAL A 162 14.68 -2.86 10.01
C VAL A 162 15.52 -1.70 10.55
N GLU A 163 15.82 -1.72 11.85
CA GLU A 163 16.60 -0.68 12.54
C GLU A 163 18.05 -0.57 12.06
N GLU A 164 18.56 -1.56 11.31
CA GLU A 164 19.89 -1.49 10.70
C GLU A 164 19.91 -0.63 9.43
N PHE A 165 18.73 -0.33 8.86
CA PHE A 165 18.59 0.41 7.60
C PHE A 165 17.77 1.69 7.72
N PHE A 166 16.90 1.78 8.72
CA PHE A 166 16.04 2.93 8.96
C PHE A 166 16.22 3.45 10.38
N ASP A 167 16.44 4.76 10.50
CA ASP A 167 16.42 5.42 11.81
C ASP A 167 14.98 5.43 12.35
N LEU A 168 14.72 4.64 13.38
CA LEU A 168 13.42 4.56 14.06
C LEU A 168 13.21 5.68 15.10
N ALA A 169 14.21 6.54 15.32
CA ALA A 169 13.99 7.81 16.02
C ALA A 169 13.32 8.84 15.10
N ASP A 170 13.45 8.71 13.77
CA ASP A 170 12.64 9.48 12.83
C ASP A 170 11.16 9.11 12.95
N PHE A 171 10.33 10.15 13.14
CA PHE A 171 8.91 9.98 13.38
C PHE A 171 8.20 9.26 12.22
N ASN A 172 8.54 9.56 10.97
CA ASN A 172 7.87 8.97 9.82
C ASN A 172 8.26 7.50 9.64
N ASN A 173 9.53 7.16 9.79
CA ASN A 173 10.01 5.78 9.75
C ASN A 173 9.38 4.93 10.87
N ASN A 174 9.35 5.43 12.10
CA ASN A 174 8.75 4.73 13.23
C ASN A 174 7.25 4.47 13.00
N ARG A 175 6.52 5.49 12.54
CA ARG A 175 5.09 5.37 12.23
C ARG A 175 4.82 4.31 11.16
N LEU A 176 5.61 4.31 10.07
CA LEU A 176 5.49 3.30 9.02
C LEU A 176 5.86 1.90 9.53
N TYR A 177 6.91 1.79 10.34
CA TYR A 177 7.35 0.52 10.92
C TYR A 177 6.27 -0.11 11.82
N LYS A 178 5.66 0.67 12.71
CA LYS A 178 4.51 0.22 13.52
C LYS A 178 3.35 -0.27 12.64
N GLN A 179 3.03 0.47 11.58
CA GLN A 179 2.01 0.07 10.61
C GLN A 179 2.35 -1.28 9.94
N VAL A 180 3.63 -1.55 9.66
CA VAL A 180 4.06 -2.86 9.13
C VAL A 180 3.81 -3.97 10.16
N LEU A 181 4.18 -3.74 11.42
CA LEU A 181 3.96 -4.71 12.49
C LEU A 181 2.48 -5.04 12.66
N ASP A 182 1.60 -4.03 12.69
CA ASP A 182 0.16 -4.22 12.89
C ASP A 182 -0.51 -5.06 11.79
N ALA A 183 -0.05 -4.95 10.55
CA ALA A 183 -0.60 -5.74 9.45
C ALA A 183 -0.03 -7.17 9.38
N ASN A 184 1.23 -7.37 9.80
CA ASN A 184 1.89 -8.68 9.80
C ASN A 184 1.43 -9.58 10.97
N LEU A 185 0.80 -9.04 12.01
CA LEU A 185 0.25 -9.82 13.12
C LEU A 185 -0.94 -10.74 12.73
N LEU A 186 -1.28 -10.85 11.44
CA LEU A 186 -2.38 -11.66 10.91
C LEU A 186 -1.96 -12.79 9.94
N THR A 187 -0.66 -13.02 9.74
CA THR A 187 -0.12 -14.19 9.02
C THR A 187 0.64 -15.10 9.97
#